data_AF-A0A957I3F1-F1
#
_entry.id   AF-A0A957I3F1-F1
#
_cell.length_a   1.000
_cell.length_b   1.000
_cell.length_c   1.000
_cell.angle_alpha   90.00
_cell.angle_beta   90.00
_cell.angle_gamma   90.00
#
_symmetry.space_group_name_H-M   'P 1'
#
loop_
_entity.id
_entity.type
_entity.pdbx_description
1 polymer ?
#
loop_
_entity_poly.entity_id
_entity_poly.type
_entity_poly.pdbx_seq_one_letter_code
_entity_poly.pdbx_strand_id
1 'polypeptide(L)'
;MPTAAIKLLHPHPAQMRTTYDLESLATLTLQLYARGLDDWQPIVASANGDGFHIVSGHRRHMAQLLAFALRDWAEDHPDVEIDIEVVRTMLAALVESLGTLEKVIASLLVRYGEEEISFAAFAGGQKAQILALHAANYGSEKPDALGVAHSFRQAVVAGATPEEIARNSGQHLNYVLNHLALTDIPPELAQRIAAGELPVSVATAVADLPDPKRSGLAIFILANPAPGTGQTAGRLTAKAIQVCAATLKKWPGLQMPLIVKHQSQRNIARALVHLWGQVVTAYPEDAYAAAAMLIYRNLHEEPWRSQEKLTLWFQALGGDTYFGTEGINWTAVVEYLVTEVSCQTCPLAQLPRQLLRSDLSQGQGGPLGMPCRTGEAASRCVHGLAPQDHFDVRVPWEWGQHAGVVNEGGDYRVKNYADLLSAWQSQAAKE
;
A
#
# COMPACT_ATOMS: atom_id res chain seq x y z
N MET A 1 36.58 -28.34 21.60
CA MET A 1 35.73 -27.82 20.50
C MET A 1 36.30 -28.33 19.18
N PRO A 2 35.50 -28.77 18.21
CA PRO A 2 36.01 -29.05 16.87
C PRO A 2 36.67 -27.80 16.26
N THR A 3 37.65 -28.03 15.37
CA THR A 3 38.24 -27.01 14.51
C THR A 3 37.83 -27.25 13.07
N ALA A 4 37.75 -26.18 12.28
CA ALA A 4 37.54 -26.24 10.85
C ALA A 4 38.17 -25.01 10.19
N ALA A 5 38.55 -25.15 8.92
CA ALA A 5 38.91 -24.02 8.07
C ALA A 5 37.76 -23.01 8.04
N ILE A 6 38.06 -21.73 8.26
CA ILE A 6 37.06 -20.66 8.41
C ILE A 6 36.15 -20.52 7.19
N LYS A 7 36.63 -20.91 5.99
CA LYS A 7 35.84 -20.94 4.74
C LYS A 7 34.67 -21.93 4.76
N LEU A 8 34.73 -22.98 5.59
CA LEU A 8 33.68 -23.99 5.71
C LEU A 8 32.52 -23.53 6.60
N LEU A 9 32.69 -22.40 7.31
CA LEU A 9 31.66 -21.80 8.17
C LEU A 9 30.90 -20.74 7.39
N HIS A 10 29.75 -21.12 6.83
CA HIS A 10 28.91 -20.26 6.01
C HIS A 10 27.84 -19.53 6.86
N PRO A 11 27.42 -18.31 6.44
CA PRO A 11 26.27 -17.66 7.05
C PRO A 11 25.03 -18.54 6.92
N HIS A 12 24.24 -18.64 7.98
CA HIS A 12 22.98 -19.37 7.92
C HIS A 12 21.98 -18.64 6.98
N PRO A 13 21.21 -19.34 6.12
CA PRO A 13 20.28 -18.70 5.16
C PRO A 13 19.21 -17.82 5.81
N ALA A 14 18.85 -18.11 7.06
CA ALA A 14 17.95 -17.32 7.90
C ALA A 14 18.67 -16.23 8.72
N GLN A 15 19.83 -15.74 8.29
CA GLN A 15 20.54 -14.65 8.98
C GLN A 15 19.63 -13.41 9.12
N MET A 16 19.62 -12.81 10.31
CA MET A 16 18.77 -11.66 10.64
C MET A 16 19.42 -10.31 10.32
N ARG A 17 20.74 -10.26 10.17
CA ARG A 17 21.47 -9.02 9.88
C ARG A 17 21.83 -8.97 8.40
N THR A 18 21.37 -7.92 7.73
CA THR A 18 21.81 -7.54 6.37
C THR A 18 22.71 -6.31 6.39
N THR A 19 22.69 -5.56 7.49
CA THR A 19 23.57 -4.41 7.74
C THR A 19 24.34 -4.59 9.04
N TYR A 20 25.51 -3.97 9.13
CA TYR A 20 26.43 -4.10 10.26
C TYR A 20 27.04 -2.74 10.60
N ASP A 21 27.11 -2.42 11.90
CA ASP A 21 27.83 -1.25 12.38
C ASP A 21 29.35 -1.46 12.31
N LEU A 22 30.03 -0.64 11.50
CA LEU A 22 31.48 -0.77 11.28
C LEU A 22 32.28 -0.45 12.55
N GLU A 23 31.81 0.47 13.39
CA GLU A 23 32.49 0.83 14.64
C GLU A 23 32.48 -0.34 15.64
N SER A 24 31.31 -0.95 15.83
CA SER A 24 31.14 -2.14 16.65
C SER A 24 31.90 -3.34 16.10
N LEU A 25 32.04 -3.45 14.77
CA LEU A 25 32.84 -4.50 14.14
C LEU A 25 34.35 -4.27 14.31
N ALA A 26 34.82 -3.02 14.20
CA ALA A 26 36.22 -2.66 14.46
C ALA A 26 36.61 -2.96 15.91
N THR A 27 35.74 -2.60 16.87
CA THR A 27 35.96 -2.91 18.29
C THR A 27 36.07 -4.42 18.53
N LEU A 28 35.18 -5.22 17.92
CA LEU A 28 35.24 -6.68 18.03
C LEU A 28 36.48 -7.26 17.37
N THR A 29 36.90 -6.69 16.23
CA THR A 29 38.12 -7.10 15.51
C THR A 29 39.36 -6.89 16.37
N LEU A 30 39.50 -5.71 17.01
CA LEU A 30 40.61 -5.42 17.92
C LEU A 30 40.65 -6.39 19.11
N GLN A 31 39.48 -6.74 19.67
CA GLN A 31 39.38 -7.72 20.75
C GLN A 31 39.86 -9.11 20.31
N LEU A 32 39.42 -9.58 19.15
CA LEU A 32 39.83 -10.88 18.61
C LEU A 32 41.30 -10.89 18.19
N TYR A 33 41.84 -9.79 17.68
CA TYR A 33 43.27 -9.65 17.41
C TYR A 33 44.10 -9.79 18.69
N ALA A 34 43.70 -9.10 19.77
CA ALA A 34 44.46 -9.09 21.02
C ALA A 34 44.35 -10.38 21.84
N ARG A 35 43.24 -11.12 21.74
CA ARG A 35 42.92 -12.24 22.65
C ARG A 35 42.50 -13.55 21.96
N GLY A 36 42.23 -13.52 20.65
CA GLY A 36 41.61 -14.63 19.93
C GLY A 36 40.13 -14.80 20.23
N LEU A 37 39.54 -15.89 19.74
CA LEU A 37 38.15 -16.26 20.03
C LEU A 37 38.01 -16.75 21.48
N ASP A 38 37.09 -16.14 22.21
CA ASP A 38 36.77 -16.51 23.59
C ASP A 38 36.08 -17.90 23.68
N ASP A 39 36.63 -18.81 24.49
CA ASP A 39 36.07 -20.15 24.71
C ASP A 39 34.66 -20.15 25.33
N TRP A 40 34.35 -19.13 26.14
CA TRP A 40 33.04 -18.98 26.79
C TRP A 40 31.98 -18.35 25.85
N GLN A 41 32.41 -17.81 24.72
CA GLN A 41 31.57 -17.17 23.70
C GLN A 41 31.92 -17.68 22.27
N PRO A 42 31.86 -18.99 22.03
CA PRO A 42 32.31 -19.57 20.78
C PRO A 42 31.39 -19.19 19.61
N ILE A 43 31.91 -19.34 18.39
CA ILE A 43 31.07 -19.47 17.21
C ILE A 43 30.32 -20.80 17.33
N VAL A 44 29.02 -20.79 17.09
CA VAL A 44 28.17 -21.99 17.15
C VAL A 44 27.71 -22.31 15.73
N ALA A 45 27.97 -23.53 15.27
CA ALA A 45 27.63 -23.93 13.90
C ALA A 45 27.05 -25.34 13.83
N SER A 46 26.15 -25.57 12.88
CA SER A 46 25.54 -26.87 12.60
C SER A 46 26.11 -27.43 11.30
N ALA A 47 26.28 -28.75 11.21
CA ALA A 47 26.72 -29.41 9.98
C ALA A 47 25.72 -29.17 8.84
N ASN A 48 26.23 -28.93 7.64
CA ASN A 48 25.46 -28.78 6.41
C ASN A 48 26.28 -29.28 5.20
N GLY A 49 26.01 -30.51 4.74
CA GLY A 49 26.80 -31.14 3.69
C GLY A 49 28.28 -31.25 4.08
N ASP A 50 29.16 -30.74 3.22
CA ASP A 50 30.62 -30.74 3.43
C ASP A 50 31.12 -29.55 4.29
N GLY A 51 30.21 -28.69 4.76
CA GLY A 51 30.54 -27.52 5.58
C GLY A 51 29.60 -27.34 6.76
N PHE A 52 29.48 -26.09 7.21
CA PHE A 52 28.71 -25.73 8.40
C PHE A 52 27.93 -24.43 8.19
N HIS A 53 26.75 -24.32 8.81
CA HIS A 53 26.02 -23.06 8.93
C HIS A 53 26.21 -22.47 10.32
N ILE A 54 26.60 -21.19 10.37
CA ILE A 54 26.76 -20.44 11.61
C ILE A 54 25.39 -20.12 12.21
N VAL A 55 25.05 -20.78 13.32
CA VAL A 55 23.83 -20.54 14.10
C VAL A 55 23.99 -19.32 15.01
N SER A 56 25.19 -19.13 15.59
CA SER A 56 25.51 -17.97 16.44
C SER A 56 26.96 -17.54 16.26
N GLY A 57 27.22 -16.23 16.38
CA GLY A 57 28.58 -15.68 16.27
C GLY A 57 29.00 -15.26 14.86
N HIS A 58 28.06 -14.95 13.97
CA HIS A 58 28.39 -14.49 12.62
C HIS A 58 29.25 -13.21 12.61
N ARG A 59 29.02 -12.26 13.52
CA ARG A 59 29.91 -11.09 13.71
C ARG A 59 31.31 -11.47 14.17
N ARG A 60 31.45 -12.49 15.02
CA ARG A 60 32.74 -13.01 15.47
C ARG A 60 33.49 -13.69 14.32
N HIS A 61 32.79 -14.42 13.45
CA HIS A 61 33.36 -14.99 12.23
C HIS A 61 33.92 -13.90 11.29
N MET A 62 33.16 -12.83 11.04
CA MET A 62 33.64 -11.70 10.24
C MET A 62 34.81 -10.97 10.90
N ALA A 63 34.73 -10.68 12.20
CA ALA A 63 35.78 -10.01 12.94
C ALA A 63 37.07 -10.86 13.02
N GLN A 64 36.96 -12.19 13.04
CA GLN A 64 38.11 -13.09 13.03
C GLN A 64 38.87 -13.02 11.69
N LEU A 65 38.15 -12.95 10.57
CA LEU A 65 38.78 -12.73 9.26
C LEU A 65 39.50 -11.38 9.18
N LEU A 66 38.88 -10.33 9.74
CA LEU A 66 39.51 -9.02 9.83
C LEU A 66 40.73 -9.02 10.76
N ALA A 67 40.70 -9.81 11.84
CA ALA A 67 41.82 -9.95 12.77
C ALA A 67 43.02 -10.66 12.12
N PHE A 68 42.79 -11.64 11.23
CA PHE A 68 43.87 -12.22 10.42
C PHE A 68 44.50 -11.20 9.48
N ALA A 69 43.68 -10.36 8.83
CA ALA A 69 44.19 -9.27 8.01
C ALA A 69 45.00 -8.24 8.81
N LEU A 70 44.52 -7.91 10.01
CA LEU A 70 45.20 -6.99 10.92
C LEU A 70 46.53 -7.56 11.42
N ARG A 71 46.60 -8.86 11.68
CA ARG A 71 47.83 -9.56 12.05
C ARG A 71 48.88 -9.46 10.95
N ASP A 72 48.54 -9.84 9.72
CA ASP A 72 49.46 -9.72 8.59
C ASP A 72 49.91 -8.25 8.39
N TRP A 73 49.00 -7.28 8.55
CA TRP A 73 49.35 -5.87 8.46
C TRP A 73 50.29 -5.40 9.58
N ALA A 74 50.06 -5.86 10.82
CA ALA A 74 50.89 -5.53 11.97
C ALA A 74 52.31 -6.12 11.87
N GLU A 75 52.46 -7.30 11.25
CA GLU A 75 53.78 -7.90 10.95
C GLU A 75 54.61 -7.01 10.01
N ASP A 76 53.96 -6.36 9.04
CA ASP A 76 54.60 -5.41 8.13
C ASP A 76 54.89 -4.03 8.79
N HIS A 77 54.32 -3.75 9.97
CA HIS A 77 54.39 -2.46 10.66
C HIS A 77 54.74 -2.61 12.16
N PRO A 78 55.90 -3.17 12.51
CA PRO A 78 56.24 -3.55 13.89
C PRO A 78 56.35 -2.36 14.87
N ASP A 79 56.56 -1.15 14.35
CA ASP A 79 56.70 0.07 15.16
C ASP A 79 55.35 0.75 15.46
N VAL A 80 54.23 0.22 14.94
CA VAL A 80 52.89 0.80 15.12
C VAL A 80 52.14 0.06 16.23
N GLU A 81 51.71 0.79 17.26
CA GLU A 81 50.81 0.25 18.27
C GLU A 81 49.40 0.05 17.66
N ILE A 82 48.88 -1.18 17.76
CA ILE A 82 47.56 -1.52 17.23
C ILE A 82 46.49 -1.08 18.22
N ASP A 83 45.91 0.09 17.97
CA ASP A 83 44.77 0.64 18.71
C ASP A 83 43.47 0.60 17.89
N ILE A 84 42.39 1.16 18.44
CA ILE A 84 41.09 1.18 17.77
C ILE A 84 41.10 2.05 16.50
N GLU A 85 41.89 3.11 16.45
CA GLU A 85 41.94 4.03 15.31
C GLU A 85 42.64 3.39 14.11
N VAL A 86 43.67 2.57 14.36
CA VAL A 86 44.28 1.72 13.32
C VAL A 86 43.26 0.77 12.71
N VAL A 87 42.48 0.07 13.54
CA VAL A 87 41.48 -0.90 13.05
C VAL A 87 40.34 -0.20 12.30
N ARG A 88 39.89 0.96 12.78
CA ARG A 88 38.87 1.79 12.10
C ARG A 88 39.37 2.23 10.74
N THR A 89 40.60 2.72 10.66
CA THR A 89 41.23 3.18 9.41
C THR A 89 41.36 2.01 8.42
N MET A 90 41.84 0.85 8.88
CA MET A 90 41.93 -0.35 8.06
C MET A 90 40.55 -0.77 7.51
N LEU A 91 39.55 -0.86 8.39
CA LEU A 91 38.21 -1.29 7.98
C LEU A 91 37.56 -0.30 7.01
N ALA A 92 37.68 1.00 7.26
CA ALA A 92 37.18 2.05 6.38
C ALA A 92 37.85 1.98 5.00
N ALA A 93 39.18 1.85 4.95
CA ALA A 93 39.94 1.75 3.70
C ALA A 93 39.56 0.49 2.89
N LEU A 94 39.38 -0.65 3.56
CA LEU A 94 38.94 -1.89 2.90
C LEU A 94 37.52 -1.76 2.31
N VAL A 95 36.59 -1.18 3.07
CA VAL A 95 35.21 -0.96 2.61
C VAL A 95 35.17 0.07 1.48
N GLU A 96 35.96 1.14 1.54
CA GLU A 96 36.08 2.13 0.47
C GLU A 96 36.63 1.49 -0.82
N SER A 97 37.68 0.66 -0.70
CA SER A 97 38.31 0.00 -1.85
C SER A 97 37.41 -1.04 -2.53
N LEU A 98 36.70 -1.86 -1.76
CA LEU A 98 35.87 -2.95 -2.29
C LEU A 98 34.39 -2.59 -2.42
N GLY A 99 33.97 -1.44 -1.88
CA GLY A 99 32.63 -0.85 -1.96
C GLY A 99 31.63 -1.34 -0.91
N THR A 100 31.75 -2.57 -0.39
CA THR A 100 30.83 -3.12 0.61
C THR A 100 31.53 -4.07 1.56
N LEU A 101 31.06 -4.17 2.81
CA LEU A 101 31.59 -5.12 3.79
C LEU A 101 31.51 -6.58 3.31
N GLU A 102 30.43 -6.96 2.62
CA GLU A 102 30.28 -8.32 2.07
C GLU A 102 31.43 -8.67 1.10
N LYS A 103 31.80 -7.75 0.21
CA LYS A 103 32.93 -7.93 -0.70
C LYS A 103 34.27 -7.99 0.03
N VAL A 104 34.43 -7.21 1.12
CA VAL A 104 35.61 -7.30 2.00
C VAL A 104 35.72 -8.71 2.59
N ILE A 105 34.66 -9.21 3.21
CA ILE A 105 34.63 -10.55 3.82
C ILE A 105 34.88 -11.63 2.76
N ALA A 106 34.29 -11.53 1.57
CA ALA A 106 34.55 -12.45 0.48
C ALA A 106 36.02 -12.46 0.03
N SER A 107 36.66 -11.29 -0.06
CA SER A 107 38.09 -11.16 -0.38
C SER A 107 38.97 -11.79 0.70
N LEU A 108 38.65 -11.52 1.97
CA LEU A 108 39.37 -12.10 3.11
C LEU A 108 39.21 -13.62 3.19
N LEU A 109 38.05 -14.17 2.84
CA LEU A 109 37.83 -15.61 2.76
C LEU A 109 38.70 -16.28 1.69
N VAL A 110 39.02 -15.60 0.59
CA VAL A 110 39.95 -16.14 -0.43
C VAL A 110 41.37 -16.22 0.13
N ARG A 111 41.81 -15.22 0.90
CA ARG A 111 43.18 -15.14 1.43
C ARG A 111 43.39 -15.99 2.69
N TYR A 112 42.45 -15.94 3.63
CA TYR A 112 42.56 -16.54 4.96
C TYR A 112 41.61 -17.74 5.16
N GLY A 113 41.00 -18.25 4.10
CA GLY A 113 39.98 -19.29 4.18
C GLY A 113 40.43 -20.62 4.78
N GLU A 114 41.71 -20.96 4.65
CA GLU A 114 42.31 -22.18 5.22
C GLU A 114 42.69 -22.04 6.70
N GLU A 115 42.66 -20.84 7.28
CA GLU A 115 42.94 -20.64 8.70
C GLU A 115 41.91 -21.40 9.53
N GLU A 116 42.41 -22.22 10.47
CA GLU A 116 41.55 -23.03 11.32
C GLU A 116 41.05 -22.23 12.53
N ILE A 117 39.76 -22.34 12.82
CA ILE A 117 39.15 -21.75 14.01
C ILE A 117 38.35 -22.78 14.80
N SER A 118 38.30 -22.61 16.13
CA SER A 118 37.47 -23.44 17.01
C SER A 118 36.01 -22.97 16.99
N PHE A 119 35.08 -23.92 17.03
CA PHE A 119 33.65 -23.64 17.11
C PHE A 119 32.92 -24.69 17.95
N ALA A 120 31.74 -24.34 18.46
CA ALA A 120 30.85 -25.26 19.14
C ALA A 120 29.84 -25.87 18.13
N ALA A 121 29.74 -27.20 18.12
CA ALA A 121 28.76 -27.88 17.28
C ALA A 121 27.34 -27.73 17.85
N PHE A 122 26.40 -27.33 17.00
CA PHE A 122 24.98 -27.28 17.31
C PHE A 122 24.31 -28.59 16.88
N ALA A 123 23.55 -29.21 17.79
CA ALA A 123 22.73 -30.38 17.49
C ALA A 123 21.25 -29.96 17.39
N GLY A 124 20.66 -30.11 16.20
CA GLY A 124 19.24 -29.87 15.99
C GLY A 124 18.85 -29.77 14.52
N GLY A 125 17.56 -30.00 14.23
CA GLY A 125 17.01 -29.81 12.89
C GLY A 125 16.90 -28.33 12.51
N GLN A 126 16.51 -28.05 11.26
CA GLN A 126 16.43 -26.71 10.68
C GLN A 126 15.62 -25.72 11.55
N LYS A 127 14.44 -26.12 12.05
CA LYS A 127 13.63 -25.29 12.96
C LYS A 127 14.40 -24.89 14.22
N ALA A 128 15.09 -25.83 14.86
CA ALA A 128 15.85 -25.57 16.08
C ALA A 128 17.05 -24.64 15.82
N GLN A 129 17.72 -24.80 14.67
CA GLN A 129 18.80 -23.92 14.25
C GLN A 129 18.31 -22.48 14.08
N ILE A 130 17.20 -22.26 13.38
CA ILE A 130 16.66 -20.91 13.14
C ILE A 130 16.20 -20.27 14.45
N LEU A 131 15.51 -21.02 15.33
CA LEU A 131 15.09 -20.50 16.62
C LEU A 131 16.30 -20.13 17.49
N ALA A 132 17.33 -20.99 17.56
CA ALA A 132 18.56 -20.68 18.28
C ALA A 132 19.28 -19.44 17.73
N LEU A 133 19.28 -19.27 16.40
CA LEU A 133 19.76 -18.05 15.74
C LEU A 133 18.96 -16.82 16.20
N HIS A 134 17.62 -16.90 16.31
CA HIS A 134 16.82 -15.79 16.84
C HIS A 134 17.22 -15.43 18.26
N ALA A 135 17.35 -16.42 19.16
CA ALA A 135 17.74 -16.20 20.55
C ALA A 135 19.10 -15.51 20.69
N ALA A 136 20.04 -15.84 19.80
CA ALA A 136 21.39 -15.27 19.82
C ALA A 136 21.49 -13.84 19.26
N ASN A 137 20.47 -13.36 18.54
CA ASN A 137 20.54 -12.10 17.79
C ASN A 137 19.95 -10.90 18.54
N TYR A 138 19.16 -11.11 19.60
CA TYR A 138 18.60 -10.03 20.41
C TYR A 138 19.50 -9.73 21.61
N GLY A 139 20.50 -8.86 21.39
CA GLY A 139 21.48 -8.42 22.40
C GLY A 139 21.76 -6.91 22.29
N SER A 140 23.03 -6.51 22.38
CA SER A 140 23.45 -5.09 22.34
C SER A 140 23.27 -4.42 20.97
N GLU A 141 23.48 -5.15 19.88
CA GLU A 141 23.22 -4.66 18.51
C GLU A 141 22.01 -5.38 17.92
N LYS A 142 20.99 -4.61 17.54
CA LYS A 142 19.73 -5.15 17.02
C LYS A 142 19.83 -5.43 15.52
N PRO A 143 19.26 -6.54 15.02
CA PRO A 143 19.13 -6.78 13.59
C PRO A 143 18.19 -5.78 12.91
N ASP A 144 18.37 -5.58 11.61
CA ASP A 144 17.51 -4.72 10.80
C ASP A 144 16.12 -5.35 10.58
N ALA A 145 15.10 -4.52 10.39
CA ALA A 145 13.71 -4.97 10.35
C ALA A 145 13.42 -5.97 9.20
N LEU A 146 14.07 -5.80 8.05
CA LEU A 146 13.85 -6.67 6.89
C LEU A 146 14.55 -8.02 7.06
N GLY A 147 15.76 -8.03 7.62
CA GLY A 147 16.46 -9.25 7.98
C GLY A 147 15.73 -10.04 9.08
N VAL A 148 15.13 -9.36 10.07
CA VAL A 148 14.23 -9.99 11.04
C VAL A 148 13.03 -10.63 10.35
N ALA A 149 12.36 -9.89 9.46
CA ALA A 149 11.20 -10.37 8.71
C ALA A 149 11.52 -11.62 7.88
N HIS A 150 12.63 -11.60 7.14
CA HIS A 150 13.15 -12.72 6.38
C HIS A 150 13.39 -13.95 7.28
N SER A 151 14.12 -13.76 8.38
CA SER A 151 14.45 -14.86 9.29
C SER A 151 13.22 -15.46 9.97
N PHE A 152 12.24 -14.63 10.36
CA PHE A 152 10.98 -15.12 10.91
C PHE A 152 10.18 -15.91 9.88
N ARG A 153 10.16 -15.46 8.61
CA ARG A 153 9.51 -16.20 7.52
C ARG A 153 10.16 -17.57 7.31
N GLN A 154 11.49 -17.65 7.35
CA GLN A 154 12.24 -18.91 7.26
C GLN A 154 11.88 -19.86 8.42
N ALA A 155 11.70 -19.34 9.64
CA ALA A 155 11.26 -20.15 10.78
C ALA A 155 9.85 -20.72 10.57
N VAL A 156 8.92 -19.92 10.06
CA VAL A 156 7.56 -20.38 9.74
C VAL A 156 7.58 -21.47 8.67
N VAL A 157 8.37 -21.28 7.61
CA VAL A 157 8.57 -22.30 6.56
C VAL A 157 9.16 -23.60 7.14
N ALA A 158 10.06 -23.50 8.12
CA ALA A 158 10.61 -24.65 8.84
C ALA A 158 9.65 -25.26 9.88
N GLY A 159 8.40 -24.77 9.98
CA GLY A 159 7.37 -25.30 10.87
C GLY A 159 7.35 -24.71 12.29
N ALA A 160 7.94 -23.53 12.50
CA ALA A 160 7.77 -22.76 13.73
C ALA A 160 6.46 -21.96 13.71
N THR A 161 5.79 -21.91 14.84
CA THR A 161 4.65 -21.02 15.08
C THR A 161 5.13 -19.61 15.47
N PRO A 162 4.36 -18.55 15.19
CA PRO A 162 4.68 -17.21 15.68
C PRO A 162 4.91 -17.13 17.20
N GLU A 163 4.18 -17.94 17.98
CA GLU A 163 4.32 -18.05 19.44
C GLU A 163 5.66 -18.68 19.85
N GLU A 164 6.13 -19.70 19.13
CA GLU A 164 7.46 -20.29 19.36
C GLU A 164 8.57 -19.28 19.02
N ILE A 165 8.43 -18.56 17.90
CA ILE A 165 9.39 -17.51 17.51
C ILE A 165 9.43 -16.43 18.59
N ALA A 166 8.28 -15.94 19.05
CA ALA A 166 8.17 -14.92 20.09
C ALA A 166 8.84 -15.38 21.39
N ARG A 167 8.52 -16.61 21.85
CA ARG A 167 9.11 -17.20 23.06
C ARG A 167 10.63 -17.33 22.95
N ASN A 168 11.14 -17.79 21.81
CA ASN A 168 12.58 -18.05 21.66
C ASN A 168 13.41 -16.78 21.41
N SER A 169 12.82 -15.77 20.77
CA SER A 169 13.46 -14.47 20.53
C SER A 169 13.33 -13.49 21.70
N GLY A 170 12.51 -13.81 22.71
CA GLY A 170 12.20 -12.91 23.82
C GLY A 170 11.36 -11.69 23.41
N GLN A 171 10.66 -11.76 22.28
CA GLN A 171 9.84 -10.68 21.74
C GLN A 171 8.35 -10.92 21.98
N HIS A 172 7.55 -9.85 21.91
CA HIS A 172 6.10 -9.98 21.96
C HIS A 172 5.55 -10.60 20.67
N LEU A 173 4.45 -11.36 20.76
CA LEU A 173 3.78 -11.97 19.59
C LEU A 173 3.47 -10.93 18.49
N ASN A 174 2.99 -9.75 18.88
CA ASN A 174 2.70 -8.66 17.94
C ASN A 174 3.96 -8.18 17.20
N TYR A 175 5.13 -8.21 17.84
CA TYR A 175 6.39 -7.88 17.15
C TYR A 175 6.66 -8.89 16.05
N VAL A 176 6.51 -10.20 16.33
CA VAL A 176 6.69 -11.27 15.33
C VAL A 176 5.69 -11.14 14.18
N LEU A 177 4.40 -10.98 14.48
CA LEU A 177 3.36 -10.84 13.46
C LEU A 177 3.57 -9.60 12.57
N ASN A 178 3.98 -8.47 13.15
CA ASN A 178 4.29 -7.28 12.38
C ASN A 178 5.48 -7.47 11.42
N HIS A 179 6.53 -8.17 11.85
CA HIS A 179 7.69 -8.46 10.99
C HIS A 179 7.35 -9.49 9.92
N LEU A 180 6.56 -10.52 10.24
CA LEU A 180 6.07 -11.45 9.22
C LEU A 180 5.25 -10.73 8.15
N ALA A 181 4.42 -9.76 8.55
CA ALA A 181 3.62 -8.97 7.60
C ALA A 181 4.48 -8.11 6.65
N LEU A 182 5.72 -7.76 7.02
CA LEU A 182 6.63 -7.04 6.10
C LEU A 182 6.98 -7.87 4.85
N THR A 183 6.91 -9.20 4.92
CA THR A 183 7.14 -10.05 3.73
C THR A 183 5.90 -10.20 2.86
N ASP A 184 4.75 -9.73 3.32
CA ASP A 184 3.45 -9.94 2.68
C ASP A 184 2.89 -8.64 2.05
N ILE A 185 3.67 -7.56 2.08
CA ILE A 185 3.37 -6.24 1.50
C ILE A 185 4.37 -5.88 0.38
N PRO A 186 4.06 -4.90 -0.49
CA PRO A 186 5.00 -4.47 -1.52
C PRO A 186 6.37 -4.04 -0.97
N PRO A 187 7.49 -4.40 -1.65
CA PRO A 187 8.85 -4.16 -1.14
C PRO A 187 9.16 -2.69 -0.84
N GLU A 188 8.67 -1.77 -1.66
CA GLU A 188 8.89 -0.33 -1.50
C GLU A 188 8.25 0.18 -0.19
N LEU A 189 7.08 -0.36 0.15
CA LEU A 189 6.41 -0.02 1.41
C LEU A 189 7.13 -0.64 2.61
N ALA A 190 7.59 -1.89 2.50
CA ALA A 190 8.39 -2.54 3.53
C ALA A 190 9.69 -1.77 3.82
N GLN A 191 10.36 -1.27 2.78
CA GLN A 191 11.56 -0.44 2.89
C GLN A 191 11.28 0.88 3.63
N ARG A 192 10.19 1.59 3.31
CA ARG A 192 9.80 2.82 4.05
C ARG A 192 9.53 2.55 5.53
N ILE A 193 8.89 1.43 5.85
CA ILE A 193 8.67 1.00 7.24
C ILE A 193 10.02 0.69 7.91
N ALA A 194 10.90 -0.04 7.24
CA ALA A 194 12.23 -0.38 7.76
C ALA A 194 13.12 0.85 7.98
N ALA A 195 12.98 1.88 7.14
CA ALA A 195 13.65 3.18 7.29
C ALA A 195 13.09 4.02 8.46
N GLY A 196 12.03 3.55 9.13
CA GLY A 196 11.42 4.24 10.27
C GLY A 196 10.46 5.37 9.87
N GLU A 197 10.14 5.54 8.59
CA GLU A 197 9.16 6.53 8.13
C GLU A 197 7.75 6.19 8.61
N LEU A 198 7.43 4.90 8.68
CA LEU A 198 6.14 4.39 9.13
C LEU A 198 6.34 3.33 10.21
N PRO A 199 5.47 3.28 11.24
CA PRO A 199 5.52 2.22 12.24
C PRO A 199 5.27 0.83 11.63
N VAL A 200 5.96 -0.19 12.14
CA VAL A 200 5.82 -1.59 11.69
C VAL A 200 4.40 -2.14 11.82
N SER A 201 3.58 -1.57 12.69
CA SER A 201 2.15 -1.92 12.84
C SER A 201 1.28 -1.56 11.62
N VAL A 202 1.81 -0.80 10.66
CA VAL A 202 1.15 -0.57 9.37
C VAL A 202 1.22 -1.82 8.50
N ALA A 203 2.29 -2.61 8.61
CA ALA A 203 2.50 -3.79 7.76
C ALA A 203 1.36 -4.80 7.89
N THR A 204 0.92 -5.11 9.11
CA THR A 204 -0.20 -6.03 9.36
C THR A 204 -1.52 -5.54 8.79
N ALA A 205 -1.82 -4.25 8.92
CA ALA A 205 -3.06 -3.67 8.39
C ALA A 205 -3.13 -3.75 6.87
N VAL A 206 -2.00 -3.56 6.19
CA VAL A 206 -1.92 -3.68 4.73
C VAL A 206 -1.93 -5.14 4.30
N ALA A 207 -1.12 -6.01 4.93
CA ALA A 207 -1.03 -7.43 4.60
C ALA A 207 -2.37 -8.19 4.75
N ASP A 208 -3.23 -7.77 5.70
CA ASP A 208 -4.55 -8.37 5.95
C ASP A 208 -5.58 -8.05 4.84
N LEU A 209 -5.25 -7.18 3.89
CA LEU A 209 -6.09 -6.94 2.72
C LEU A 209 -5.86 -8.01 1.64
N PRO A 210 -6.92 -8.47 0.95
CA PRO A 210 -6.76 -9.25 -0.27
C PRO A 210 -6.31 -8.36 -1.42
N ASP A 211 -5.58 -8.91 -2.37
CA ASP A 211 -5.37 -8.25 -3.66
C ASP A 211 -6.67 -8.16 -4.45
N PRO A 212 -6.89 -7.08 -5.23
CA PRO A 212 -5.98 -5.96 -5.50
C PRO A 212 -6.02 -4.80 -4.48
N LYS A 213 -6.80 -4.92 -3.39
CA LYS A 213 -6.94 -3.83 -2.38
C LYS A 213 -5.64 -3.57 -1.64
N ARG A 214 -4.84 -4.61 -1.40
CA ARG A 214 -3.51 -4.49 -0.77
C ARG A 214 -2.57 -3.64 -1.62
N SER A 215 -2.37 -4.00 -2.89
CA SER A 215 -1.58 -3.18 -3.85
C SER A 215 -2.10 -1.74 -3.92
N GLY A 216 -3.41 -1.55 -4.08
CA GLY A 216 -3.99 -0.20 -4.17
C GLY A 216 -3.76 0.65 -2.92
N LEU A 217 -3.93 0.09 -1.71
CA LEU A 217 -3.61 0.81 -0.49
C LEU A 217 -2.11 1.12 -0.38
N ALA A 218 -1.24 0.20 -0.78
CA ALA A 218 0.20 0.44 -0.78
C ALA A 218 0.58 1.58 -1.73
N ILE A 219 0.05 1.61 -2.96
CA ILE A 219 0.24 2.72 -3.92
C ILE A 219 -0.18 4.05 -3.30
N PHE A 220 -1.36 4.09 -2.66
CA PHE A 220 -1.83 5.29 -1.97
C PHE A 220 -0.87 5.73 -0.85
N ILE A 221 -0.37 4.80 -0.03
CA ILE A 221 0.60 5.13 1.02
C ILE A 221 1.90 5.64 0.41
N LEU A 222 2.41 4.99 -0.63
CA LEU A 222 3.64 5.36 -1.34
C LEU A 222 3.57 6.75 -1.97
N ALA A 223 2.42 7.13 -2.51
CA ALA A 223 2.18 8.46 -3.08
C ALA A 223 2.09 9.58 -2.03
N ASN A 224 1.98 9.25 -0.73
CA ASN A 224 1.84 10.25 0.33
C ASN A 224 3.03 10.21 1.31
N PRO A 225 3.62 11.37 1.66
CA PRO A 225 4.76 11.44 2.55
C PRO A 225 4.37 11.06 3.99
N ALA A 226 5.33 10.45 4.68
CA ALA A 226 5.20 10.14 6.10
C ALA A 226 5.37 11.39 6.99
N PRO A 227 4.90 11.37 8.25
CA PRO A 227 5.13 12.46 9.18
C PRO A 227 6.64 12.62 9.48
N GLY A 228 7.22 13.78 9.19
CA GLY A 228 8.63 14.10 9.56
C GLY A 228 9.55 14.47 8.41
N THR A 229 9.15 14.26 7.15
CA THR A 229 9.96 14.55 5.94
C THR A 229 9.97 16.03 5.52
N GLY A 230 9.75 16.96 6.46
CA GLY A 230 9.76 18.41 6.18
C GLY A 230 8.53 18.95 5.41
N GLN A 231 7.76 18.10 4.73
CA GLN A 231 6.50 18.49 4.06
C GLN A 231 5.32 18.47 5.04
N THR A 232 4.49 19.52 5.03
CA THR A 232 3.40 19.75 6.01
C THR A 232 2.02 19.33 5.50
N ALA A 233 1.82 19.21 4.18
CA ALA A 233 0.54 18.80 3.59
C ALA A 233 0.50 17.27 3.36
N GLY A 234 -0.57 16.59 3.81
CA GLY A 234 -0.84 15.20 3.42
C GLY A 234 -0.23 14.07 4.28
N ARG A 235 0.24 14.36 5.50
CA ARG A 235 0.87 13.34 6.37
C ARG A 235 -0.08 12.19 6.73
N LEU A 236 0.25 10.98 6.30
CA LEU A 236 -0.47 9.77 6.72
C LEU A 236 -0.01 9.32 8.10
N THR A 237 -0.95 9.25 9.05
CA THR A 237 -0.68 8.63 10.35
C THR A 237 -0.94 7.13 10.29
N ALA A 238 -0.19 6.33 11.07
CA ALA A 238 -0.43 4.88 11.16
C ALA A 238 -1.88 4.55 11.54
N LYS A 239 -2.47 5.32 12.47
CA LYS A 239 -3.88 5.19 12.86
C LYS A 239 -4.83 5.41 11.68
N ALA A 240 -4.59 6.43 10.87
CA ALA A 240 -5.46 6.72 9.73
C ALA A 240 -5.30 5.67 8.61
N ILE A 241 -4.08 5.14 8.40
CA ILE A 241 -3.85 4.02 7.48
C ILE A 241 -4.61 2.77 7.95
N GLN A 242 -4.55 2.43 9.24
CA GLN A 242 -5.28 1.30 9.81
C GLN A 242 -6.80 1.44 9.65
N VAL A 243 -7.35 2.64 9.88
CA VAL A 243 -8.78 2.92 9.65
C VAL A 243 -9.12 2.78 8.15
N CYS A 244 -8.28 3.33 7.26
CA CYS A 244 -8.48 3.21 5.82
C CYS A 244 -8.48 1.73 5.38
N ALA A 245 -7.50 0.94 5.83
CA ALA A 245 -7.42 -0.50 5.56
C ALA A 245 -8.67 -1.24 6.05
N ALA A 246 -9.11 -0.98 7.29
CA ALA A 246 -10.29 -1.63 7.84
C ALA A 246 -11.58 -1.31 7.06
N THR A 247 -11.74 -0.07 6.61
CA THR A 247 -12.86 0.35 5.76
C THR A 247 -12.75 -0.27 4.38
N LEU A 248 -11.58 -0.20 3.75
CA LEU A 248 -11.32 -0.74 2.41
C LEU A 248 -11.54 -2.26 2.37
N LYS A 249 -11.17 -2.99 3.42
CA LYS A 249 -11.43 -4.45 3.56
C LYS A 249 -12.90 -4.78 3.37
N LYS A 250 -13.79 -4.03 4.03
CA LYS A 250 -15.23 -4.24 4.05
C LYS A 250 -15.95 -3.62 2.85
N TRP A 251 -15.37 -2.59 2.24
CA TRP A 251 -16.01 -1.83 1.17
C TRP A 251 -16.09 -2.64 -0.13
N PRO A 252 -17.28 -2.91 -0.69
CA PRO A 252 -17.46 -3.81 -1.83
C PRO A 252 -17.20 -3.13 -3.20
N GLY A 253 -16.79 -1.87 -3.21
CA GLY A 253 -16.75 -1.06 -4.43
C GLY A 253 -18.06 -0.32 -4.68
N LEU A 254 -18.14 0.40 -5.80
CA LEU A 254 -19.40 0.94 -6.30
C LEU A 254 -20.18 -0.17 -7.00
N GLN A 255 -21.42 -0.42 -6.57
CA GLN A 255 -22.24 -1.54 -7.04
C GLN A 255 -23.70 -1.16 -7.28
N MET A 256 -24.40 -2.02 -8.03
CA MET A 256 -25.86 -2.02 -8.21
C MET A 256 -26.52 -3.03 -7.23
N PRO A 257 -27.79 -2.86 -6.85
CA PRO A 257 -28.71 -1.76 -7.18
C PRO A 257 -28.38 -0.50 -6.39
N LEU A 258 -28.59 0.65 -7.02
CA LEU A 258 -28.33 1.95 -6.40
C LEU A 258 -29.46 2.34 -5.45
N ILE A 259 -29.11 2.88 -4.28
CA ILE A 259 -30.04 3.62 -3.43
C ILE A 259 -29.92 5.09 -3.77
N VAL A 260 -30.86 5.63 -4.54
CA VAL A 260 -30.85 7.04 -4.96
C VAL A 260 -32.20 7.68 -4.73
N LYS A 261 -32.18 8.83 -4.05
CA LYS A 261 -33.38 9.63 -3.76
C LYS A 261 -33.91 10.38 -4.99
N HIS A 262 -33.05 10.74 -5.94
CA HIS A 262 -33.40 11.60 -7.08
C HIS A 262 -33.10 10.96 -8.43
N GLN A 263 -33.97 11.19 -9.42
CA GLN A 263 -33.88 10.63 -10.76
C GLN A 263 -32.56 11.00 -11.48
N SER A 264 -32.18 12.29 -11.50
CA SER A 264 -30.95 12.75 -12.17
C SER A 264 -29.68 12.13 -11.57
N GLN A 265 -29.68 11.86 -10.26
CA GLN A 265 -28.58 11.18 -9.59
C GLN A 265 -28.48 9.69 -9.94
N ARG A 266 -29.59 9.03 -10.36
CA ARG A 266 -29.58 7.60 -10.69
C ARG A 266 -28.67 7.30 -11.88
N ASN A 267 -28.82 8.05 -12.96
CA ASN A 267 -28.03 7.80 -14.17
C ASN A 267 -26.57 8.24 -14.02
N ILE A 268 -26.32 9.29 -13.24
CA ILE A 268 -24.97 9.69 -12.85
C ILE A 268 -24.32 8.57 -12.02
N ALA A 269 -25.05 8.01 -11.07
CA ALA A 269 -24.58 6.90 -10.25
C ALA A 269 -24.33 5.64 -11.08
N ARG A 270 -25.21 5.31 -12.05
CA ARG A 270 -24.97 4.22 -13.02
C ARG A 270 -23.70 4.44 -13.82
N ALA A 271 -23.53 5.65 -14.37
CA ALA A 271 -22.35 6.00 -15.14
C ALA A 271 -21.07 5.84 -14.31
N LEU A 272 -21.09 6.28 -13.05
CA LEU A 272 -19.94 6.14 -12.16
C LEU A 272 -19.67 4.69 -11.74
N VAL A 273 -20.71 3.88 -11.50
CA VAL A 273 -20.57 2.43 -11.28
C VAL A 273 -19.97 1.75 -12.51
N HIS A 274 -20.40 2.16 -13.71
CA HIS A 274 -19.83 1.64 -14.96
C HIS A 274 -18.36 2.03 -15.12
N LEU A 275 -18.02 3.30 -14.89
CA LEU A 275 -16.64 3.78 -14.89
C LEU A 275 -15.78 3.01 -13.88
N TRP A 276 -16.27 2.85 -12.65
CA TRP A 276 -15.61 2.04 -11.63
C TRP A 276 -15.38 0.61 -12.12
N GLY A 277 -16.39 -0.04 -12.70
CA GLY A 277 -16.25 -1.39 -13.26
C GLY A 277 -15.21 -1.47 -14.38
N GLN A 278 -15.17 -0.49 -15.28
CA GLN A 278 -14.17 -0.41 -16.35
C GLN A 278 -12.75 -0.27 -15.78
N VAL A 279 -12.53 0.67 -14.86
CA VAL A 279 -11.20 0.93 -14.28
C VAL A 279 -10.76 -0.22 -13.39
N VAL A 280 -11.63 -0.81 -12.57
CA VAL A 280 -11.29 -2.01 -11.78
C VAL A 280 -10.88 -3.19 -12.66
N THR A 281 -11.50 -3.32 -13.84
CA THR A 281 -11.16 -4.40 -14.78
C THR A 281 -9.84 -4.14 -15.49
N ALA A 282 -9.56 -2.90 -15.89
CA ALA A 282 -8.38 -2.54 -16.65
C ALA A 282 -7.13 -2.29 -15.78
N TYR A 283 -7.31 -1.59 -14.66
CA TYR A 283 -6.27 -1.09 -13.76
C TYR A 283 -6.72 -1.27 -12.29
N PRO A 284 -6.84 -2.52 -11.80
CA PRO A 284 -7.40 -2.80 -10.48
C PRO A 284 -6.64 -2.10 -9.34
N GLU A 285 -5.32 -2.08 -9.40
CA GLU A 285 -4.48 -1.49 -8.35
C GLU A 285 -4.68 0.03 -8.26
N ASP A 286 -4.68 0.73 -9.39
CA ASP A 286 -4.94 2.17 -9.47
C ASP A 286 -6.37 2.52 -9.03
N ALA A 287 -7.35 1.71 -9.43
CA ALA A 287 -8.74 1.87 -8.98
C ALA A 287 -8.84 1.84 -7.45
N TYR A 288 -8.15 0.88 -6.82
CA TYR A 288 -8.15 0.74 -5.36
C TYR A 288 -7.24 1.74 -4.66
N ALA A 289 -6.22 2.30 -5.33
CA ALA A 289 -5.46 3.44 -4.84
C ALA A 289 -6.33 4.72 -4.78
N ALA A 290 -7.10 4.98 -5.84
CA ALA A 290 -8.10 6.05 -5.87
C ALA A 290 -9.17 5.85 -4.79
N ALA A 291 -9.68 4.62 -4.62
CA ALA A 291 -10.62 4.30 -3.56
C ALA A 291 -10.03 4.51 -2.16
N ALA A 292 -8.78 4.09 -1.92
CA ALA A 292 -8.09 4.31 -0.65
C ALA A 292 -7.96 5.80 -0.32
N MET A 293 -7.62 6.64 -1.31
CA MET A 293 -7.60 8.10 -1.16
C MET A 293 -8.98 8.65 -0.76
N LEU A 294 -10.04 8.21 -1.43
CA LEU A 294 -11.39 8.69 -1.18
C LEU A 294 -11.94 8.19 0.16
N ILE A 295 -11.60 6.97 0.57
CA ILE A 295 -11.91 6.43 1.89
C ILE A 295 -11.20 7.22 2.97
N TYR A 296 -9.91 7.50 2.81
CA TYR A 296 -9.12 8.29 3.76
C TYR A 296 -9.72 9.68 3.99
N ARG A 297 -10.29 10.30 2.95
CA ARG A 297 -10.98 11.60 3.03
C ARG A 297 -12.46 11.51 3.45
N ASN A 298 -12.97 10.31 3.72
CA ASN A 298 -14.39 10.05 4.00
C ASN A 298 -15.35 10.48 2.87
N LEU A 299 -14.94 10.29 1.61
CA LEU A 299 -15.66 10.69 0.40
C LEU A 299 -16.10 9.50 -0.47
N HIS A 300 -15.94 8.29 0.02
CA HIS A 300 -16.20 7.06 -0.75
C HIS A 300 -17.68 6.68 -0.85
N GLU A 301 -18.49 7.03 0.15
CA GLU A 301 -19.93 6.71 0.17
C GLU A 301 -20.75 7.71 -0.66
N GLU A 302 -21.65 7.13 -1.48
CA GLU A 302 -22.62 7.81 -2.34
C GLU A 302 -22.06 9.05 -3.05
N PRO A 303 -21.10 8.86 -3.99
CA PRO A 303 -20.39 9.96 -4.65
C PRO A 303 -21.31 10.96 -5.35
N TRP A 304 -22.47 10.51 -5.82
CA TRP A 304 -23.49 11.29 -6.52
C TRP A 304 -24.31 12.23 -5.62
N ARG A 305 -24.13 12.21 -4.29
CA ARG A 305 -24.87 13.09 -3.36
C ARG A 305 -24.42 14.54 -3.37
N SER A 306 -23.16 14.82 -3.72
CA SER A 306 -22.65 16.19 -3.81
C SER A 306 -21.76 16.36 -5.03
N GLN A 307 -21.78 17.57 -5.60
CA GLN A 307 -20.95 17.92 -6.76
C GLN A 307 -19.46 17.76 -6.47
N GLU A 308 -19.03 18.08 -5.24
CA GLU A 308 -17.64 17.93 -4.80
C GLU A 308 -17.19 16.46 -4.85
N LYS A 309 -17.95 15.54 -4.23
CA LYS A 309 -17.64 14.11 -4.24
C LYS A 309 -17.61 13.59 -5.67
N LEU A 310 -18.62 13.93 -6.46
CA LEU A 310 -18.73 13.49 -7.84
C LEU A 310 -17.52 13.92 -8.68
N THR A 311 -17.15 15.20 -8.57
CA THR A 311 -15.97 15.77 -9.23
C THR A 311 -14.70 15.01 -8.86
N LEU A 312 -14.48 14.74 -7.58
CA LEU A 312 -13.29 14.02 -7.10
C LEU A 312 -13.22 12.57 -7.60
N TRP A 313 -14.36 11.90 -7.69
CA TRP A 313 -14.43 10.54 -8.23
C TRP A 313 -14.12 10.51 -9.73
N PHE A 314 -14.68 11.43 -10.52
CA PHE A 314 -14.36 11.55 -11.93
C PHE A 314 -12.91 12.01 -12.17
N GLN A 315 -12.38 12.89 -11.33
CA GLN A 315 -10.98 13.27 -11.39
C GLN A 315 -10.05 12.08 -11.12
N ALA A 316 -10.41 11.22 -10.17
CA ALA A 316 -9.58 10.09 -9.76
C ALA A 316 -9.62 8.91 -10.75
N LEU A 317 -10.76 8.70 -11.43
CA LEU A 317 -10.98 7.52 -12.29
C LEU A 317 -11.14 7.86 -13.77
N GLY A 318 -11.50 9.10 -14.09
CA GLY A 318 -12.01 9.47 -15.41
C GLY A 318 -10.94 9.68 -16.47
N GLY A 319 -9.68 9.85 -16.06
CA GLY A 319 -8.58 10.25 -16.95
C GLY A 319 -8.94 11.49 -17.79
N ASP A 320 -8.21 11.70 -18.87
CA ASP A 320 -8.46 12.82 -19.79
C ASP A 320 -9.77 12.68 -20.59
N THR A 321 -10.37 11.47 -20.60
CA THR A 321 -11.62 11.19 -21.32
C THR A 321 -12.82 11.80 -20.61
N TYR A 322 -12.95 11.55 -19.31
CA TYR A 322 -14.13 11.94 -18.52
C TYR A 322 -13.88 13.14 -17.61
N PHE A 323 -12.64 13.59 -17.47
CA PHE A 323 -12.27 14.75 -16.67
C PHE A 323 -11.21 15.62 -17.35
N GLY A 324 -11.48 16.90 -17.51
CA GLY A 324 -10.59 17.87 -18.15
C GLY A 324 -10.41 19.16 -17.34
N THR A 325 -9.83 20.19 -17.98
CA THR A 325 -9.54 21.48 -17.34
C THR A 325 -10.78 22.22 -16.84
N GLU A 326 -11.92 22.02 -17.50
CA GLU A 326 -13.21 22.64 -17.14
C GLU A 326 -14.07 21.74 -16.23
N GLY A 327 -13.53 20.61 -15.76
CA GLY A 327 -14.21 19.65 -14.90
C GLY A 327 -14.68 18.40 -15.65
N ILE A 328 -15.84 17.86 -15.27
CA ILE A 328 -16.36 16.59 -15.81
C ILE A 328 -16.77 16.78 -17.27
N ASN A 329 -16.18 15.97 -18.18
CA ASN A 329 -16.60 15.91 -19.58
C ASN A 329 -17.88 15.10 -19.71
N TRP A 330 -18.99 15.75 -19.40
CA TRP A 330 -20.30 15.13 -19.40
C TRP A 330 -20.77 14.64 -20.77
N THR A 331 -20.27 15.21 -21.87
CA THR A 331 -20.55 14.71 -23.23
C THR A 331 -20.02 13.28 -23.37
N ALA A 332 -18.76 13.05 -22.98
CA ALA A 332 -18.16 11.73 -22.98
C ALA A 332 -18.85 10.78 -21.97
N VAL A 333 -19.20 11.28 -20.77
CA VAL A 333 -19.92 10.47 -19.77
C VAL A 333 -21.25 9.94 -20.32
N VAL A 334 -22.04 10.81 -20.96
CA VAL A 334 -23.34 10.41 -21.54
C VAL A 334 -23.15 9.48 -22.74
N GLU A 335 -22.13 9.73 -23.55
CA GLU A 335 -21.88 8.92 -24.74
C GLU A 335 -21.40 7.50 -24.39
N TYR A 336 -20.45 7.36 -23.45
CA TYR A 336 -19.76 6.08 -23.21
C TYR A 336 -20.19 5.36 -21.93
N LEU A 337 -20.65 6.07 -20.89
CA LEU A 337 -20.96 5.47 -19.59
C LEU A 337 -22.47 5.30 -19.34
N VAL A 338 -23.33 6.08 -20.00
CA VAL A 338 -24.79 5.94 -19.91
C VAL A 338 -25.29 5.00 -21.01
N THR A 339 -25.26 3.70 -20.75
CA THR A 339 -25.58 2.68 -21.76
C THR A 339 -27.05 2.25 -21.78
N GLU A 340 -27.73 2.29 -20.64
CA GLU A 340 -29.11 1.76 -20.47
C GLU A 340 -30.22 2.78 -20.77
N VAL A 341 -29.87 4.06 -20.97
CA VAL A 341 -30.84 5.15 -21.05
C VAL A 341 -30.70 5.90 -22.37
N SER A 342 -31.83 6.18 -23.01
CA SER A 342 -31.89 6.92 -24.27
C SER A 342 -32.92 8.03 -24.25
N CYS A 343 -32.90 8.89 -25.26
CA CYS A 343 -33.94 9.92 -25.43
C CYS A 343 -35.33 9.34 -25.68
N GLN A 344 -35.44 8.09 -26.16
CA GLN A 344 -36.75 7.44 -26.35
C GLN A 344 -37.45 7.18 -25.01
N THR A 345 -36.68 6.84 -23.98
CA THR A 345 -37.20 6.56 -22.63
C THR A 345 -37.18 7.80 -21.72
N CYS A 346 -36.95 8.99 -22.28
CA CYS A 346 -36.90 10.24 -21.54
C CYS A 346 -38.27 10.92 -21.48
N PRO A 347 -38.88 11.06 -20.28
CA PRO A 347 -40.17 11.74 -20.14
C PRO A 347 -40.15 13.18 -20.66
N LEU A 348 -39.01 13.84 -20.54
CA LEU A 348 -38.83 15.25 -20.94
C LEU A 348 -38.75 15.41 -22.45
N ALA A 349 -38.08 14.48 -23.14
CA ALA A 349 -37.97 14.50 -24.60
C ALA A 349 -39.32 14.23 -25.29
N GLN A 350 -40.24 13.58 -24.58
CA GLN A 350 -41.60 13.31 -25.05
C GLN A 350 -42.54 14.51 -24.88
N LEU A 351 -42.17 15.56 -24.12
CA LEU A 351 -43.01 16.75 -24.01
C LEU A 351 -42.96 17.60 -25.29
N PRO A 352 -43.97 18.43 -25.56
CA PRO A 352 -43.98 19.31 -26.73
C PRO A 352 -42.76 20.25 -26.75
N ARG A 353 -42.28 20.60 -27.95
CA ARG A 353 -41.04 21.37 -28.17
C ARG A 353 -41.11 22.84 -27.78
N GLN A 354 -42.29 23.37 -27.47
CA GLN A 354 -42.46 24.76 -27.04
C GLN A 354 -41.78 24.98 -25.68
N LEU A 355 -40.99 26.05 -25.58
CA LEU A 355 -40.37 26.49 -24.32
C LEU A 355 -41.36 27.29 -23.49
N LEU A 356 -41.33 27.03 -22.18
CA LEU A 356 -42.07 27.80 -21.20
C LEU A 356 -41.14 28.79 -20.48
N ARG A 357 -41.70 29.86 -19.92
CA ARG A 357 -41.01 30.82 -19.05
C ARG A 357 -40.58 30.16 -17.75
N SER A 358 -41.48 29.38 -17.12
CA SER A 358 -41.12 28.44 -16.05
C SER A 358 -41.11 27.02 -16.61
N ASP A 359 -39.92 26.59 -17.03
CA ASP A 359 -39.72 25.29 -17.66
C ASP A 359 -38.88 24.36 -16.79
N LEU A 360 -38.95 23.06 -17.10
CA LEU A 360 -38.36 21.98 -16.31
C LEU A 360 -36.83 22.10 -16.11
N SER A 361 -36.15 22.91 -16.92
CA SER A 361 -34.70 23.12 -16.88
C SER A 361 -34.22 24.30 -16.03
N GLN A 362 -35.12 25.15 -15.51
CA GLN A 362 -34.76 26.41 -14.84
C GLN A 362 -33.68 27.24 -15.59
N GLY A 363 -33.60 27.14 -16.92
CA GLY A 363 -32.68 27.91 -17.75
C GLY A 363 -31.20 27.51 -17.69
N GLN A 364 -30.82 26.39 -17.04
CA GLN A 364 -29.43 25.90 -17.14
C GLN A 364 -29.27 25.01 -18.37
N GLY A 365 -28.32 25.36 -19.24
CA GLY A 365 -27.91 24.58 -20.41
C GLY A 365 -26.70 23.69 -20.13
N GLY A 366 -26.63 22.53 -20.76
CA GLY A 366 -25.55 21.56 -20.68
C GLY A 366 -26.03 20.11 -20.51
N PRO A 367 -25.14 19.13 -20.48
CA PRO A 367 -25.53 17.72 -20.27
C PRO A 367 -26.17 17.42 -18.89
N LEU A 368 -26.07 18.35 -17.92
CA LEU A 368 -26.87 18.39 -16.68
C LEU A 368 -28.02 19.42 -16.70
N GLY A 369 -28.08 20.26 -17.74
CA GLY A 369 -29.01 21.37 -17.91
C GLY A 369 -29.71 21.28 -19.26
N MET A 370 -30.93 20.77 -19.30
CA MET A 370 -31.62 20.33 -20.53
C MET A 370 -31.42 21.21 -21.78
N PRO A 371 -30.78 20.66 -22.84
CA PRO A 371 -30.87 21.22 -24.19
C PRO A 371 -31.59 20.28 -25.17
N CYS A 372 -31.88 19.01 -24.82
CA CYS A 372 -32.33 18.02 -25.83
C CYS A 372 -33.72 18.28 -26.42
N ARG A 373 -34.63 18.98 -25.72
CA ARG A 373 -35.98 19.23 -26.25
C ARG A 373 -36.01 20.33 -27.32
N THR A 374 -35.05 21.25 -27.28
CA THR A 374 -35.05 22.49 -28.08
C THR A 374 -33.73 22.80 -28.76
N GLY A 375 -32.71 21.98 -28.56
CA GLY A 375 -31.38 22.03 -29.18
C GLY A 375 -31.07 20.78 -30.01
N GLU A 376 -29.79 20.46 -30.17
CA GLU A 376 -29.34 19.33 -30.99
C GLU A 376 -29.82 17.97 -30.45
N ALA A 377 -30.15 17.07 -31.38
CA ALA A 377 -30.64 15.74 -31.08
C ALA A 377 -29.52 14.87 -30.48
N ALA A 378 -29.48 14.76 -29.15
CA ALA A 378 -28.69 13.74 -28.48
C ALA A 378 -29.39 12.37 -28.57
N SER A 379 -28.65 11.28 -28.78
CA SER A 379 -29.20 9.91 -28.73
C SER A 379 -29.33 9.38 -27.29
N ARG A 380 -28.51 9.90 -26.36
CA ARG A 380 -28.41 9.50 -24.95
C ARG A 380 -28.50 10.71 -24.02
N CYS A 381 -29.01 10.50 -22.79
CA CYS A 381 -29.19 11.57 -21.80
C CYS A 381 -29.24 11.02 -20.36
N VAL A 382 -28.79 11.82 -19.38
CA VAL A 382 -28.88 11.49 -17.94
C VAL A 382 -30.30 11.59 -17.37
N HIS A 383 -31.28 12.08 -18.12
CA HIS A 383 -32.66 12.28 -17.64
C HIS A 383 -33.65 11.17 -18.03
N GLY A 384 -33.25 10.21 -18.85
CA GLY A 384 -34.15 9.12 -19.22
C GLY A 384 -34.35 8.08 -18.13
N LEU A 385 -35.35 7.24 -18.32
CA LEU A 385 -35.69 6.13 -17.41
C LEU A 385 -35.13 4.82 -17.97
N ALA A 386 -34.38 4.08 -17.16
CA ALA A 386 -34.03 2.69 -17.44
C ALA A 386 -35.25 1.77 -17.21
N PRO A 387 -35.28 0.52 -17.72
CA PRO A 387 -36.47 -0.34 -17.66
C PRO A 387 -37.06 -0.60 -16.26
N GLN A 388 -36.25 -0.53 -15.20
CA GLN A 388 -36.70 -0.71 -13.81
C GLN A 388 -36.88 0.61 -13.03
N ASP A 389 -36.71 1.76 -13.68
CA ASP A 389 -36.88 3.05 -13.02
C ASP A 389 -38.36 3.38 -12.80
N HIS A 390 -38.66 3.85 -11.59
CA HIS A 390 -39.95 4.45 -11.29
C HIS A 390 -40.02 5.85 -11.89
N PHE A 391 -41.17 6.20 -12.45
CA PHE A 391 -41.41 7.54 -12.98
C PHE A 391 -41.44 8.57 -11.82
N ASP A 392 -40.46 9.47 -11.80
CA ASP A 392 -40.38 10.55 -10.82
C ASP A 392 -39.63 11.72 -11.45
N VAL A 393 -40.38 12.72 -11.90
CA VAL A 393 -39.85 13.90 -12.60
C VAL A 393 -40.03 15.13 -11.73
N ARG A 394 -38.95 15.84 -11.42
CA ARG A 394 -38.99 17.11 -10.71
C ARG A 394 -39.52 18.21 -11.64
N VAL A 395 -40.41 19.04 -11.13
CA VAL A 395 -40.99 20.18 -11.86
C VAL A 395 -40.72 21.51 -11.14
N PRO A 396 -40.78 22.66 -11.83
CA PRO A 396 -40.61 23.97 -11.20
C PRO A 396 -41.66 24.23 -10.13
N TRP A 397 -41.35 25.13 -9.19
CA TRP A 397 -42.28 25.45 -8.10
C TRP A 397 -43.57 26.11 -8.61
N GLU A 398 -43.50 26.85 -9.73
CA GLU A 398 -44.64 27.49 -10.38
C GLU A 398 -45.68 26.46 -10.85
N TRP A 399 -45.25 25.21 -11.08
CA TRP A 399 -46.13 24.13 -11.48
C TRP A 399 -46.87 23.48 -10.30
N GLY A 400 -46.52 23.86 -9.06
CA GLY A 400 -47.01 23.21 -7.84
C GLY A 400 -48.53 23.24 -7.63
N GLN A 401 -49.25 24.11 -8.37
CA GLN A 401 -50.72 24.20 -8.32
C GLN A 401 -51.42 23.36 -9.40
N HIS A 402 -50.68 22.78 -10.35
CA HIS A 402 -51.27 21.97 -11.41
C HIS A 402 -51.62 20.57 -10.91
N ALA A 403 -52.71 20.01 -11.44
CA ALA A 403 -53.15 18.66 -11.09
C ALA A 403 -52.07 17.62 -11.42
N GLY A 404 -51.88 16.65 -10.52
CA GLY A 404 -50.86 15.59 -10.67
C GLY A 404 -49.45 15.96 -10.19
N VAL A 405 -49.23 17.22 -9.79
CA VAL A 405 -47.98 17.65 -9.15
C VAL A 405 -48.07 17.45 -7.64
N VAL A 406 -47.13 16.70 -7.07
CA VAL A 406 -47.04 16.43 -5.63
C VAL A 406 -45.85 17.15 -5.02
N ASN A 407 -46.01 17.66 -3.79
CA ASN A 407 -44.89 18.17 -3.00
C ASN A 407 -44.35 17.05 -2.10
N GLU A 408 -43.09 16.66 -2.32
CA GLU A 408 -42.40 15.66 -1.52
C GLU A 408 -41.05 16.22 -1.05
N GLY A 409 -40.91 16.44 0.26
CA GLY A 409 -39.65 16.88 0.85
C GLY A 409 -39.17 18.25 0.39
N GLY A 410 -40.09 19.15 0.01
CA GLY A 410 -39.77 20.50 -0.47
C GLY A 410 -39.55 20.61 -1.98
N ASP A 411 -39.60 19.50 -2.72
CA ASP A 411 -39.58 19.48 -4.18
C ASP A 411 -40.97 19.20 -4.75
N TYR A 412 -41.29 19.83 -5.88
CA TYR A 412 -42.48 19.50 -6.67
C TYR A 412 -42.14 18.43 -7.72
N ARG A 413 -42.96 17.38 -7.80
CA ARG A 413 -42.69 16.18 -8.61
C ARG A 413 -43.94 15.66 -9.27
N VAL A 414 -43.75 14.89 -10.33
CA VAL A 414 -44.81 14.16 -11.03
C VAL A 414 -44.46 12.68 -11.14
N LYS A 415 -45.46 11.81 -10.92
CA LYS A 415 -45.29 10.36 -10.76
C LYS A 415 -45.71 9.52 -11.97
N ASN A 416 -46.26 10.14 -13.02
CA ASN A 416 -46.54 9.49 -14.29
C ASN A 416 -46.52 10.50 -15.46
N TYR A 417 -46.45 10.00 -16.69
CA TYR A 417 -46.35 10.87 -17.87
C TYR A 417 -47.64 11.66 -18.17
N ALA A 418 -48.82 11.11 -17.88
CA ALA A 418 -50.09 11.78 -18.15
C ALA A 418 -50.22 13.08 -17.33
N ASP A 419 -49.89 13.00 -16.04
CA ASP A 419 -49.84 14.15 -15.14
C ASP A 419 -48.77 15.16 -15.59
N LEU A 420 -47.62 14.68 -16.10
CA LEU A 420 -46.52 15.56 -16.53
C LEU A 420 -46.95 16.37 -17.76
N LEU A 421 -47.59 15.71 -18.73
CA LEU A 421 -48.11 16.35 -19.93
C LEU A 421 -49.25 17.32 -19.59
N SER A 422 -50.16 16.95 -18.70
CA SER A 422 -51.26 17.81 -18.24
C SER A 422 -50.75 19.06 -17.52
N ALA A 423 -49.76 18.91 -16.64
CA ALA A 423 -49.14 20.04 -15.95
C ALA A 423 -48.41 20.96 -16.93
N TRP A 424 -47.67 20.41 -17.90
CA TRP A 424 -47.02 21.20 -18.95
C TRP A 424 -48.04 21.97 -19.80
N GLN A 425 -49.12 21.33 -20.25
CA GLN A 425 -50.18 21.99 -21.04
C GLN A 425 -50.88 23.09 -20.23
N SER A 426 -51.15 22.84 -18.95
CA SER A 426 -51.76 23.81 -18.05
C SER A 426 -50.86 25.02 -17.81
N GLN A 427 -49.53 24.81 -17.76
CA GLN A 427 -48.58 25.91 -17.71
C GLN A 427 -48.50 26.65 -19.03
N ALA A 428 -48.43 25.94 -20.16
CA ALA A 428 -48.37 26.52 -21.50
C ALA A 428 -49.60 27.39 -21.82
N ALA A 429 -50.78 27.07 -21.28
CA ALA A 429 -51.99 27.88 -21.43
C ALA A 429 -52.00 29.14 -20.54
N LYS A 430 -51.18 29.19 -19.49
CA LYS A 430 -51.05 30.35 -18.59
C LYS A 430 -50.03 31.38 -19.08
N GLU A 431 -49.14 30.98 -19.98
CA GLU A 431 -48.05 31.80 -20.53
C GLU A 431 -48.36 32.30 -21.94
#